data_AF-A0A382QKD8-F1
#
_entry.id   AF-A0A382QKD8-F1
#
_cell.length_a   1.000
_cell.length_b   1.000
_cell.length_c   1.000
_cell.angle_alpha   90.00
_cell.angle_beta   90.00
_cell.angle_gamma   90.00
#
_symmetry.space_group_name_H-M   'P 1'
#
loop_
_entity.id
_entity.type
_entity.pdbx_description
1 polymer ?
#
loop_
_entity_poly.entity_id
_entity_poly.type
_entity_poly.pdbx_seq_one_letter_code
_entity_poly.pdbx_strand_id
1 'polypeptide(L)'
;QGLDRINIEYDQAHEALNKQRHLVISHIRDIIKPYRQYGVLHLGGLPMITDDMVTFVRNDLIVFGGGVLVFLVIVLTAIFRELRWIALPLLSCFYAGLTMVGVLGLIGWKVTVISSNFLALMLIITISMNIHLIVRYRQLNRDHPDHDRLTLVRTTAHKMVKPCLYTALTTIMGFSSLVVSEIKPVIDFGWMMSAGLAVTFITSFLLFPTLLMVTGKTRSKPTFDSGRFLLPAYLARLTETHGNKILVLAVILTVVSVAGATRLRVENSFINYFSADTEIYQGLKLIDEKLGGTTPLEILIKFQDDSDVSDGFLNPEDLEGLTEEEVQMEL
;
A
#
# COMPACT_ATOMS: atom_id res chain seq x y z
N GLN A 1 29.09 -1.77 -15.70
CA GLN A 1 29.39 -0.32 -15.61
C GLN A 1 28.53 0.54 -16.56
N GLY A 2 28.08 0.07 -17.74
CA GLY A 2 27.20 0.85 -18.62
C GLY A 2 25.75 0.96 -18.14
N LEU A 3 25.15 -0.13 -17.67
CA LEU A 3 23.72 -0.19 -17.35
C LEU A 3 23.35 0.64 -16.11
N ASP A 4 24.16 0.59 -15.05
CA ASP A 4 23.94 1.40 -13.83
C ASP A 4 23.99 2.90 -14.13
N ARG A 5 24.92 3.31 -15.00
CA ARG A 5 25.05 4.71 -15.42
C ARG A 5 23.86 5.16 -16.27
N ILE A 6 23.41 4.33 -17.20
CA ILE A 6 22.21 4.59 -18.01
C ILE A 6 20.97 4.72 -17.12
N ASN A 7 20.83 3.86 -16.10
CA ASN A 7 19.71 3.94 -15.17
C ASN A 7 19.73 5.24 -14.34
N ILE A 8 20.90 5.67 -13.86
CA ILE A 8 21.03 6.94 -13.12
C ILE A 8 20.71 8.14 -14.02
N GLU A 9 21.24 8.17 -15.24
CA GLU A 9 20.97 9.25 -16.21
C GLU A 9 19.47 9.28 -16.59
N TYR A 10 18.85 8.11 -16.76
CA TYR A 10 17.41 7.97 -17.00
C TYR A 10 16.58 8.50 -15.83
N ASP A 11 16.88 8.09 -14.59
CA ASP A 11 16.13 8.53 -13.42
C ASP A 11 16.24 10.04 -13.20
N GLN A 12 17.43 10.63 -13.39
CA GLN A 12 17.63 12.08 -13.33
C GLN A 12 16.83 12.83 -14.40
N ALA A 13 16.87 12.37 -15.64
CA ALA A 13 16.09 12.96 -16.73
C ALA A 13 14.59 12.83 -16.48
N HIS A 14 14.15 11.68 -15.96
CA HIS A 14 12.75 11.42 -15.64
C HIS A 14 12.24 12.30 -14.48
N GLU A 15 13.04 12.50 -13.43
CA GLU A 15 12.71 13.43 -12.35
C GLU A 15 12.62 14.88 -12.83
N ALA A 16 13.56 15.33 -13.67
CA ALA A 16 13.55 16.66 -14.25
C ALA A 16 12.29 16.88 -15.10
N LEU A 17 11.93 15.89 -15.92
CA LEU A 17 10.73 15.89 -16.73
C LEU A 17 9.46 15.95 -15.87
N ASN A 18 9.37 15.17 -14.78
CA ASN A 18 8.22 15.18 -13.89
C ASN A 18 8.06 16.54 -13.18
N LYS A 19 9.15 17.16 -12.73
CA LYS A 19 9.12 18.53 -12.17
C LYS A 19 8.64 19.56 -13.19
N GLN A 20 9.14 19.48 -14.42
CA GLN A 20 8.72 20.37 -15.49
C GLN A 20 7.22 20.17 -15.82
N ARG A 21 6.77 18.92 -15.91
CA ARG A 21 5.35 18.59 -16.14
C ARG A 21 4.45 19.17 -15.06
N HIS A 22 4.81 19.01 -13.79
CA HIS A 22 4.07 19.59 -12.66
C HIS A 22 3.91 21.12 -12.81
N LEU A 23 5.00 21.81 -13.14
CA LEU A 23 4.97 23.27 -13.36
C LEU A 23 4.11 23.67 -14.56
N VAL A 24 4.20 22.94 -15.68
CA VAL A 24 3.40 23.18 -16.87
C VAL A 24 1.91 22.96 -16.58
N ILE A 25 1.56 21.88 -15.88
CA ILE A 25 0.17 21.58 -15.49
C ILE A 25 -0.38 22.67 -14.57
N SER A 26 0.40 23.10 -13.57
CA SER A 26 0.02 24.21 -12.69
C SER A 26 -0.22 25.49 -13.49
N HIS A 27 0.69 25.83 -14.41
CA HIS A 27 0.58 27.04 -15.22
C HIS A 27 -0.64 27.00 -16.15
N ILE A 28 -0.93 25.85 -16.76
CA ILE A 28 -2.15 25.65 -17.55
C ILE A 28 -3.39 25.83 -16.68
N ARG A 29 -3.40 25.26 -15.46
CA ARG A 29 -4.52 25.38 -14.51
C ARG A 29 -4.73 26.84 -14.09
N ASP A 30 -3.65 27.61 -13.92
CA ASP A 30 -3.69 29.06 -13.65
C ASP A 30 -4.22 29.87 -14.84
N ILE A 31 -3.82 29.53 -16.08
CA ILE A 31 -4.33 30.16 -17.29
C ILE A 31 -5.82 29.87 -17.47
N ILE A 32 -6.28 28.65 -17.18
CA ILE A 32 -7.69 28.25 -17.34
C ILE A 32 -8.60 28.92 -16.29
N LYS A 33 -8.08 29.17 -15.08
CA LYS A 33 -8.88 29.61 -13.92
C LYS A 33 -9.73 30.87 -14.16
N PRO A 34 -9.22 31.97 -14.77
CA PRO A 34 -10.02 33.15 -15.09
C PRO A 34 -11.09 32.90 -16.17
N TYR A 35 -10.91 31.90 -17.02
CA TYR A 35 -11.84 31.60 -18.12
C TYR A 35 -12.96 30.63 -17.73
N ARG A 36 -12.91 30.02 -16.54
CA ARG A 36 -13.99 29.18 -16.01
C ARG A 36 -15.33 29.90 -15.85
N GLN A 37 -15.35 31.24 -15.89
CA GLN A 37 -16.59 32.03 -15.92
C GLN A 37 -17.32 31.96 -17.27
N TYR A 38 -16.62 31.65 -18.36
CA TYR A 38 -17.18 31.62 -19.71
C TYR A 38 -17.62 30.22 -20.17
N GLY A 39 -17.32 29.18 -19.38
CA GLY A 39 -17.68 27.81 -19.69
C GLY A 39 -17.03 26.80 -18.76
N VAL A 40 -17.46 25.54 -18.89
CA VAL A 40 -16.88 24.42 -18.15
C VAL A 40 -15.61 23.95 -18.88
N LEU A 41 -14.46 24.18 -18.24
CA LEU A 41 -13.15 23.81 -18.79
C LEU A 41 -12.55 22.69 -17.94
N HIS A 42 -12.27 21.55 -18.58
CA HIS A 42 -11.61 20.41 -17.96
C HIS A 42 -10.19 20.26 -18.51
N LEU A 43 -9.21 20.17 -17.62
CA LEU A 43 -7.86 19.75 -17.99
C LEU A 43 -7.81 18.22 -18.02
N GLY A 44 -7.33 17.66 -19.12
CA GLY A 44 -7.20 16.22 -19.29
C GLY A 44 -5.85 15.81 -19.85
N GLY A 45 -5.69 14.50 -20.09
CA GLY A 45 -4.50 13.91 -20.67
C GLY A 45 -3.62 13.20 -19.64
N LEU A 46 -2.84 12.23 -20.15
CA LEU A 46 -2.01 11.35 -19.32
C LEU A 46 -1.02 12.11 -18.41
N PRO A 47 -0.32 13.19 -18.85
CA PRO A 47 0.60 13.92 -17.98
C PRO A 47 -0.09 14.51 -16.73
N MET A 48 -1.31 15.04 -16.90
CA MET A 48 -2.11 15.59 -15.80
C MET A 48 -2.51 14.49 -14.80
N ILE A 49 -3.00 13.36 -15.31
CA ILE A 49 -3.39 12.20 -14.49
C ILE A 49 -2.19 11.71 -13.66
N THR A 50 -1.01 11.56 -14.29
CA THR A 50 0.18 11.08 -13.59
C THR A 50 0.68 12.05 -12.52
N ASP A 51 0.53 13.36 -12.73
CA ASP A 51 0.92 14.40 -11.76
C ASP A 51 -0.02 14.44 -10.55
N ASP A 52 -1.33 14.45 -10.82
CA ASP A 52 -2.35 14.42 -9.79
C ASP A 52 -2.28 13.11 -8.97
N MET A 53 -1.98 11.96 -9.60
CA MET A 53 -1.75 10.69 -8.89
C MET A 53 -0.61 10.76 -7.87
N VAL A 54 0.52 11.39 -8.21
CA VAL A 54 1.64 11.60 -7.26
C VAL A 54 1.18 12.48 -6.09
N THR A 55 0.37 13.50 -6.37
CA THR A 55 -0.20 14.38 -5.36
C THR A 55 -1.16 13.63 -4.43
N PHE A 56 -2.05 12.79 -4.97
CA PHE A 56 -2.96 11.96 -4.19
C PHE A 56 -2.20 10.99 -3.29
N VAL A 57 -1.17 10.30 -3.81
CA VAL A 57 -0.31 9.41 -3.00
C VAL A 57 0.32 10.17 -1.84
N ARG A 58 0.87 11.37 -2.09
CA ARG A 58 1.47 12.18 -1.04
C ARG A 58 0.43 12.61 0.00
N ASN A 59 -0.76 13.01 -0.45
CA ASN A 59 -1.84 13.43 0.44
C ASN A 59 -2.35 12.27 1.30
N ASP A 60 -2.52 11.06 0.74
CA ASP A 60 -2.93 9.86 1.47
C ASP A 60 -1.91 9.52 2.57
N LEU A 61 -0.61 9.57 2.27
CA LEU A 61 0.43 9.34 3.27
C LEU A 61 0.32 10.28 4.49
N ILE A 62 -0.07 11.54 4.26
CA ILE A 62 -0.19 12.55 5.31
C ILE A 62 -1.54 12.44 6.02
N VAL A 63 -2.64 12.44 5.28
CA VAL A 63 -4.01 12.50 5.82
C VAL A 63 -4.43 11.16 6.39
N PHE A 64 -4.33 10.08 5.61
CA PHE A 64 -4.71 8.75 6.07
C PHE A 64 -3.71 8.24 7.11
N GLY A 65 -2.40 8.36 6.84
CA GLY A 65 -1.36 7.99 7.80
C GLY A 65 -1.46 8.76 9.12
N GLY A 66 -1.62 10.08 9.06
CA GLY A 66 -1.81 10.93 10.23
C GLY A 66 -3.12 10.65 10.98
N GLY A 67 -4.22 10.42 10.26
CA GLY A 67 -5.51 10.05 10.83
C GLY A 67 -5.46 8.74 11.61
N VAL A 68 -4.83 7.71 11.04
CA VAL A 68 -4.61 6.41 11.70
C VAL A 68 -3.71 6.57 12.93
N LEU A 69 -2.67 7.40 12.87
CA LEU A 69 -1.81 7.69 14.02
C LEU A 69 -2.60 8.34 15.17
N VAL A 70 -3.39 9.37 14.90
CA VAL A 70 -4.23 10.03 15.91
C VAL A 70 -5.23 9.04 16.50
N PHE A 71 -5.89 8.24 15.65
CA PHE A 71 -6.82 7.20 16.10
C PHE A 71 -6.14 6.19 17.04
N LEU A 72 -4.94 5.71 16.69
CA LEU A 72 -4.20 4.75 17.51
C LEU A 72 -3.73 5.37 18.82
N VAL A 73 -3.32 6.64 18.84
CA VAL A 73 -3.00 7.37 20.08
C VAL A 73 -4.21 7.43 21.02
N ILE A 74 -5.40 7.73 20.48
CA ILE A 74 -6.65 7.77 21.27
C ILE A 74 -6.95 6.38 21.86
N VAL A 75 -6.88 5.32 21.05
CA VAL A 75 -7.14 3.94 21.48
C VAL A 75 -6.11 3.48 22.53
N LEU A 76 -4.81 3.71 22.30
CA LEU A 76 -3.75 3.37 23.26
C LEU A 76 -3.92 4.14 24.57
N THR A 77 -4.34 5.40 24.50
CA THR A 77 -4.64 6.21 25.69
C THR A 77 -5.82 5.64 26.46
N ALA A 78 -6.88 5.25 25.78
CA ALA A 78 -8.06 4.62 26.39
C ALA A 78 -7.71 3.29 27.08
N ILE A 79 -6.89 2.45 26.45
CA ILE A 79 -6.50 1.13 26.95
C ILE A 79 -5.49 1.23 28.11
N PHE A 80 -4.41 1.98 27.92
CA PHE A 80 -3.27 1.95 28.83
C PHE A 80 -3.25 3.08 29.86
N ARG A 81 -3.79 4.26 29.53
CA ARG A 81 -3.90 5.45 30.41
C ARG A 81 -2.60 5.91 31.08
N GLU A 82 -1.45 5.46 30.57
CA GLU A 82 -0.12 5.81 31.05
C GLU A 82 0.78 6.10 29.84
N LEU A 83 1.42 7.28 29.83
CA LEU A 83 2.25 7.76 28.71
C LEU A 83 3.33 6.75 28.31
N ARG A 84 3.92 6.03 29.27
CA ARG A 84 4.92 4.99 29.01
C ARG A 84 4.42 3.93 28.03
N TRP A 85 3.21 3.41 28.24
CA TRP A 85 2.65 2.32 27.43
C TRP A 85 2.05 2.81 26.11
N ILE A 86 1.93 4.13 25.94
CA ILE A 86 1.54 4.77 24.69
C ILE A 86 2.80 5.08 23.86
N ALA A 87 3.83 5.64 24.48
CA ALA A 87 5.08 6.03 23.81
C ALA A 87 5.88 4.83 23.31
N LEU A 88 5.93 3.72 24.04
CA LEU A 88 6.71 2.53 23.66
C LEU A 88 6.26 1.93 22.30
N PRO A 89 4.98 1.62 22.05
CA PRO A 89 4.51 1.18 20.74
C PRO A 89 4.74 2.20 19.64
N LEU A 90 4.54 3.49 19.92
CA LEU A 90 4.70 4.56 18.93
C LEU A 90 6.15 4.71 18.49
N LEU A 91 7.10 4.65 19.43
CA LEU A 91 8.54 4.62 19.14
C LEU A 91 8.92 3.38 18.34
N SER A 92 8.39 2.20 18.72
CA SER A 92 8.63 0.97 17.97
C SER A 92 8.09 1.06 16.55
N CYS A 93 6.92 1.65 16.36
CA CYS A 93 6.35 1.86 15.05
C CYS A 93 7.15 2.86 14.23
N PHE A 94 7.51 4.01 14.81
CA PHE A 94 8.28 5.03 14.12
C PHE A 94 9.59 4.43 13.60
N TYR A 95 10.29 3.65 14.44
CA TYR A 95 11.52 2.99 14.02
C TYR A 95 11.27 1.92 12.95
N ALA A 96 10.25 1.06 13.10
CA ALA A 96 9.96 0.04 12.11
C ALA A 96 9.63 0.67 10.74
N GLY A 97 8.75 1.68 10.73
CA GLY A 97 8.40 2.45 9.54
C GLY A 97 9.60 3.14 8.91
N LEU A 98 10.46 3.77 9.72
CA LEU A 98 11.70 4.38 9.25
C LEU A 98 12.64 3.35 8.63
N THR A 99 12.81 2.18 9.25
CA THR A 99 13.61 1.08 8.69
C THR A 99 13.03 0.62 7.36
N MET A 100 11.72 0.43 7.25
CA MET A 100 11.10 -0.04 6.01
C MET A 100 11.19 1.01 4.90
N VAL A 101 10.90 2.28 5.18
CA VAL A 101 11.08 3.38 4.23
C VAL A 101 12.55 3.48 3.80
N GLY A 102 13.49 3.31 4.73
CA GLY A 102 14.92 3.27 4.43
C GLY A 102 15.29 2.11 3.50
N VAL A 103 14.79 0.90 3.76
CA VAL A 103 15.01 -0.28 2.90
C VAL A 103 14.44 -0.04 1.50
N LEU A 104 13.22 0.48 1.39
CA LEU A 104 12.60 0.80 0.11
C LEU A 104 13.38 1.89 -0.64
N GLY A 105 13.84 2.92 0.07
CA GLY A 105 14.67 3.99 -0.50
C GLY A 105 16.02 3.49 -1.01
N LEU A 106 16.68 2.57 -0.28
CA LEU A 106 17.94 1.96 -0.70
C LEU A 106 17.81 1.09 -1.95
N ILE A 107 16.67 0.41 -2.11
CA ILE A 107 16.39 -0.43 -3.27
C ILE A 107 15.84 0.41 -4.45
N GLY A 108 15.53 1.70 -4.23
CA GLY A 108 14.89 2.54 -5.24
C GLY A 108 13.45 2.10 -5.56
N TRP A 109 12.77 1.48 -4.59
CA TRP A 109 11.43 0.94 -4.80
C TRP A 109 10.40 2.06 -4.97
N LYS A 110 9.75 2.11 -6.14
CA LYS A 110 8.74 3.13 -6.46
C LYS A 110 7.42 2.80 -5.77
N VAL A 111 6.92 3.70 -4.93
CA VAL A 111 5.61 3.57 -4.27
C VAL A 111 4.50 3.87 -5.27
N THR A 112 3.51 2.99 -5.36
CA THR A 112 2.33 3.14 -6.23
C THR A 112 1.12 3.66 -5.45
N VAL A 113 0.03 3.96 -6.14
CA VAL A 113 -1.24 4.35 -5.50
C VAL A 113 -1.78 3.27 -4.58
N ILE A 114 -1.70 2.00 -4.98
CA ILE A 114 -2.15 0.89 -4.12
C ILE A 114 -1.21 0.76 -2.91
N SER A 115 0.08 0.90 -3.16
CA SER A 115 1.11 0.65 -2.17
C SER A 115 1.31 1.83 -1.22
N SER A 116 0.75 3.01 -1.48
CA SER A 116 0.84 4.19 -0.60
C SER A 116 0.33 3.90 0.82
N ASN A 117 -0.70 3.07 0.96
CA ASN A 117 -1.32 2.74 2.24
C ASN A 117 -0.45 1.88 3.18
N PHE A 118 0.74 1.46 2.75
CA PHE A 118 1.60 0.59 3.53
C PHE A 118 2.02 1.19 4.88
N LEU A 119 2.28 2.51 4.94
CA LEU A 119 2.71 3.15 6.19
C LEU A 119 1.63 3.05 7.28
N ALA A 120 0.38 3.29 6.91
CA ALA A 120 -0.76 3.18 7.83
C ALA A 120 -0.97 1.73 8.29
N LEU A 121 -0.89 0.77 7.37
CA LEU A 121 -1.02 -0.65 7.71
C LEU A 121 0.12 -1.14 8.60
N MET A 122 1.35 -0.74 8.29
CA MET A 122 2.53 -1.07 9.07
C MET A 122 2.43 -0.51 10.50
N LEU A 123 1.85 0.69 10.64
CA LEU A 123 1.54 1.30 11.94
C LEU A 123 0.55 0.47 12.75
N ILE A 124 -0.56 0.05 12.15
CA ILE A 124 -1.56 -0.80 12.82
C ILE A 124 -0.95 -2.14 13.26
N ILE A 125 -0.23 -2.80 12.36
CA ILE A 125 0.38 -4.12 12.60
C ILE A 125 1.45 -4.04 13.70
N THR A 126 2.34 -3.04 13.63
CA THR A 126 3.40 -2.87 14.62
C THR A 126 2.83 -2.58 16.00
N ILE A 127 1.81 -1.72 16.09
CA ILE A 127 1.15 -1.44 17.36
C ILE A 127 0.44 -2.69 17.89
N SER A 128 -0.27 -3.45 17.05
CA SER A 128 -0.91 -4.71 17.45
C SER A 128 0.09 -5.69 18.07
N MET A 129 1.24 -5.89 17.44
CA MET A 129 2.31 -6.75 17.95
C MET A 129 2.84 -6.26 19.31
N ASN A 130 3.10 -4.95 19.42
CA ASN A 130 3.58 -4.34 20.66
C ASN A 130 2.54 -4.40 21.78
N ILE A 131 1.23 -4.33 21.49
CA ILE A 131 0.18 -4.47 22.49
C ILE A 131 0.26 -5.85 23.16
N HIS A 132 0.43 -6.93 22.39
CA HIS A 132 0.58 -8.28 22.95
C HIS A 132 1.81 -8.38 23.88
N LEU A 133 2.94 -7.81 23.46
CA LEU A 133 4.16 -7.75 24.26
C LEU A 133 3.97 -6.94 25.55
N ILE A 134 3.32 -5.77 25.47
CA ILE A 134 3.04 -4.91 26.63
C ILE A 134 2.11 -5.60 27.61
N VAL A 135 0.98 -6.12 27.13
CA VAL A 135 -0.01 -6.77 27.99
C VAL A 135 0.64 -7.95 28.71
N ARG A 136 1.46 -8.74 28.01
CA ARG A 136 2.16 -9.86 28.64
C ARG A 136 3.20 -9.41 29.66
N TYR A 137 3.99 -8.38 29.36
CA TYR A 137 4.95 -7.83 30.30
C TYR A 137 4.26 -7.29 31.56
N ARG A 138 3.17 -6.53 31.39
CA ARG A 138 2.39 -5.97 32.52
C ARG A 138 1.78 -7.07 33.37
N GLN A 139 1.25 -8.13 32.75
CA GLN A 139 0.74 -9.30 33.45
C GLN A 139 1.83 -9.96 34.30
N LEU A 140 3.00 -10.24 33.71
CA LEU A 140 4.12 -10.86 34.45
C LEU A 140 4.63 -9.96 35.59
N ASN A 141 4.71 -8.65 35.38
CA ASN A 141 5.13 -7.70 36.40
C ASN A 141 4.11 -7.58 37.56
N ARG A 142 2.82 -7.84 37.28
CA ARG A 142 1.76 -7.88 38.29
C ARG A 142 1.78 -9.19 39.06
N ASP A 143 1.86 -10.32 38.35
CA ASP A 143 1.76 -11.66 38.92
C ASP A 143 3.06 -12.07 39.66
N HIS A 144 4.21 -11.49 39.27
CA HIS A 144 5.53 -11.73 39.89
C HIS A 144 6.26 -10.40 40.18
N PRO A 145 5.80 -9.61 41.16
CA PRO A 145 6.34 -8.27 41.43
C PRO A 145 7.78 -8.28 41.94
N ASP A 146 8.28 -9.40 42.47
CA ASP A 146 9.65 -9.52 43.00
C ASP A 146 10.69 -9.91 41.94
N HIS A 147 10.24 -10.36 40.75
CA HIS A 147 11.17 -10.70 39.69
C HIS A 147 11.96 -9.48 39.19
N ASP A 148 13.25 -9.67 38.97
CA ASP A 148 14.06 -8.64 38.33
C ASP A 148 13.56 -8.37 36.90
N ARG A 149 13.79 -7.14 36.46
CA ARG A 149 13.39 -6.62 35.16
C ARG A 149 13.90 -7.48 34.01
N LEU A 150 15.16 -7.91 34.05
CA LEU A 150 15.72 -8.73 32.98
C LEU A 150 14.94 -10.05 32.83
N THR A 151 14.59 -10.66 33.97
CA THR A 151 13.79 -11.88 34.01
C THR A 151 12.39 -11.65 33.43
N LEU A 152 11.73 -10.54 33.77
CA LEU A 152 10.41 -10.20 33.22
C LEU A 152 10.44 -9.98 31.71
N VAL A 153 11.42 -9.21 31.20
CA VAL A 153 11.59 -8.95 29.77
C VAL A 153 11.92 -10.24 29.01
N ARG A 154 12.88 -11.03 29.49
CA ARG A 154 13.27 -12.31 28.88
C ARG A 154 12.08 -13.28 28.84
N THR A 155 11.34 -13.40 29.93
CA THR A 155 10.17 -14.27 30.00
C THR A 155 9.06 -13.80 29.07
N THR A 156 8.86 -12.48 28.94
CA THR A 156 7.89 -11.90 28.00
C THR A 156 8.26 -12.27 26.56
N ALA A 157 9.50 -11.99 26.15
CA ALA A 157 9.96 -12.29 24.80
C ALA A 157 9.87 -13.80 24.50
N HIS A 158 10.33 -14.65 25.42
CA HIS A 158 10.28 -16.10 25.22
C HIS A 158 8.85 -16.65 25.10
N LYS A 159 7.90 -16.14 25.89
CA LYS A 159 6.50 -16.58 25.82
C LYS A 159 5.75 -16.01 24.62
N MET A 160 6.11 -14.82 24.14
CA MET A 160 5.41 -14.15 23.03
C MET A 160 6.00 -14.44 21.66
N VAL A 161 7.28 -14.83 21.55
CA VAL A 161 7.92 -15.03 20.24
C VAL A 161 7.20 -16.05 19.37
N LYS A 162 6.77 -17.19 19.92
CA LYS A 162 6.06 -18.22 19.14
C LYS A 162 4.69 -17.73 18.65
N PRO A 163 3.76 -17.26 19.51
CA PRO A 163 2.49 -16.72 19.04
C PRO A 163 2.65 -15.61 18.01
N CYS A 164 3.53 -14.64 18.30
CA CYS A 164 3.78 -13.50 17.42
C CYS A 164 4.41 -13.89 16.08
N LEU A 165 5.26 -14.93 16.07
CA LEU A 165 5.84 -15.46 14.85
C LEU A 165 4.76 -16.11 13.98
N TYR A 166 3.84 -16.89 14.57
CA TYR A 166 2.73 -17.46 13.80
C TYR A 166 1.78 -16.40 13.25
N THR A 167 1.48 -15.35 14.03
CA THR A 167 0.67 -14.23 13.50
C THR A 167 1.39 -13.50 12.37
N ALA A 168 2.71 -13.34 12.47
CA ALA A 168 3.50 -12.74 11.41
C ALA A 168 3.50 -13.63 10.16
N LEU A 169 3.86 -14.91 10.28
CA LEU A 169 3.93 -15.84 9.16
C LEU A 169 2.60 -15.98 8.42
N THR A 170 1.49 -16.12 9.13
CA THR A 170 0.15 -16.22 8.51
C THR A 170 -0.21 -14.95 7.73
N THR A 171 0.15 -13.78 8.24
CA THR A 171 -0.09 -12.50 7.55
C THR A 171 0.86 -12.29 6.37
N ILE A 172 2.14 -12.70 6.49
CA ILE A 172 3.08 -12.76 5.36
C ILE A 172 2.53 -13.65 4.26
N MET A 173 2.03 -14.84 4.59
CA MET A 173 1.43 -15.74 3.60
C MET A 173 0.23 -15.10 2.90
N GLY A 174 -0.62 -14.38 3.66
CA GLY A 174 -1.76 -13.64 3.10
C GLY A 174 -1.35 -12.49 2.17
N PHE A 175 -0.30 -11.73 2.48
CA PHE A 175 0.22 -10.71 1.56
C PHE A 175 1.01 -11.31 0.40
N SER A 176 1.74 -12.40 0.62
CA SER A 176 2.49 -13.10 -0.40
C SER A 176 1.58 -13.73 -1.45
N SER A 177 0.33 -14.10 -1.11
CA SER A 177 -0.62 -14.58 -2.12
C SER A 177 -0.98 -13.53 -3.16
N LEU A 178 -0.81 -12.23 -2.86
CA LEU A 178 -1.01 -11.15 -3.83
C LEU A 178 0.04 -11.14 -4.94
N VAL A 179 1.20 -11.75 -4.71
CA VAL A 179 2.29 -11.86 -5.70
C VAL A 179 1.90 -12.71 -6.91
N VAL A 180 0.90 -13.59 -6.75
CA VAL A 180 0.36 -14.43 -7.84
C VAL A 180 -0.57 -13.64 -8.78
N SER A 181 -0.88 -12.37 -8.46
CA SER A 181 -1.69 -11.51 -9.32
C SER A 181 -0.99 -11.18 -10.64
N GLU A 182 -1.76 -10.87 -11.68
CA GLU A 182 -1.26 -10.32 -12.96
C GLU A 182 -1.14 -8.77 -12.91
N ILE A 183 -1.57 -8.14 -11.82
CA ILE A 183 -1.60 -6.69 -11.66
C ILE A 183 -0.36 -6.23 -10.91
N LYS A 184 0.62 -5.66 -11.62
CA LYS A 184 1.93 -5.29 -11.05
C LYS A 184 1.85 -4.44 -9.76
N PRO A 185 1.03 -3.37 -9.67
CA PRO A 185 0.87 -2.63 -8.41
C PRO A 185 0.42 -3.48 -7.20
N VAL A 186 -0.37 -4.54 -7.44
CA VAL A 186 -0.83 -5.48 -6.40
C VAL A 186 0.29 -6.43 -5.99
N ILE A 187 1.07 -6.92 -6.95
CA ILE A 187 2.27 -7.74 -6.70
C ILE A 187 3.27 -6.98 -5.84
N ASP A 188 3.59 -5.74 -6.23
CA ASP A 188 4.55 -4.90 -5.54
C ASP A 188 4.11 -4.62 -4.09
N PHE A 189 2.81 -4.39 -3.89
CA PHE A 189 2.23 -4.23 -2.57
C PHE A 189 2.34 -5.50 -1.71
N GLY A 190 2.12 -6.69 -2.29
CA GLY A 190 2.28 -7.97 -1.60
C GLY A 190 3.72 -8.21 -1.09
N TRP A 191 4.71 -7.95 -1.94
CA TRP A 191 6.13 -8.02 -1.56
C TRP A 191 6.47 -7.04 -0.45
N MET A 192 6.07 -5.79 -0.63
CA MET A 192 6.37 -4.72 0.32
C MET A 192 5.74 -4.98 1.70
N MET A 193 4.49 -5.44 1.76
CA MET A 193 3.83 -5.75 3.04
C MET A 193 4.44 -6.98 3.72
N SER A 194 4.84 -7.99 2.94
CA SER A 194 5.51 -9.18 3.47
C SER A 194 6.87 -8.83 4.10
N ALA A 195 7.68 -8.02 3.39
CA ALA A 195 8.95 -7.51 3.92
C ALA A 195 8.73 -6.57 5.13
N GLY A 196 7.76 -5.67 5.04
CA GLY A 196 7.41 -4.75 6.13
C GLY A 196 6.98 -5.48 7.40
N LEU A 197 6.33 -6.62 7.28
CA LEU A 197 5.97 -7.45 8.43
C LEU A 197 7.18 -8.17 9.03
N ALA A 198 8.11 -8.65 8.21
CA ALA A 198 9.36 -9.22 8.68
C ALA A 198 10.17 -8.16 9.48
N VAL A 199 10.27 -6.94 8.95
CA VAL A 199 10.85 -5.79 9.65
C VAL A 199 10.11 -5.52 10.96
N THR A 200 8.77 -5.47 10.91
CA THR A 200 7.94 -5.24 12.10
C THR A 200 8.20 -6.29 13.20
N PHE A 201 8.29 -7.56 12.84
CA PHE A 201 8.57 -8.64 13.78
C PHE A 201 9.96 -8.48 14.41
N ILE A 202 10.99 -8.29 13.58
CA ILE A 202 12.37 -8.12 14.03
C ILE A 202 12.49 -6.88 14.94
N THR A 203 11.98 -5.73 14.50
CA THR A 203 12.01 -4.49 15.27
C THR A 203 11.23 -4.63 16.57
N SER A 204 10.05 -5.27 16.56
CA SER A 204 9.27 -5.46 17.80
C SER A 204 10.04 -6.32 18.81
N PHE A 205 10.69 -7.41 18.39
CA PHE A 205 11.41 -8.28 19.31
C PHE A 205 12.82 -7.81 19.69
N LEU A 206 13.40 -6.84 18.96
CA LEU A 206 14.67 -6.20 19.33
C LEU A 206 14.44 -4.91 20.13
N LEU A 207 13.65 -4.00 19.58
CA LEU A 207 13.51 -2.65 20.08
C LEU A 207 12.61 -2.58 21.31
N PHE A 208 11.52 -3.34 21.35
CA PHE A 208 10.62 -3.32 22.51
C PHE A 208 11.29 -3.84 23.79
N PRO A 209 11.96 -5.01 23.81
CA PRO A 209 12.73 -5.45 24.98
C PRO A 209 13.82 -4.46 25.39
N THR A 210 14.51 -3.86 24.42
CA THR A 210 15.58 -2.89 24.67
C THR A 210 15.04 -1.61 25.30
N LEU A 211 13.96 -1.03 24.75
CA LEU A 211 13.30 0.13 25.33
C LEU A 211 12.76 -0.20 26.74
N LEU A 212 12.22 -1.40 26.92
CA LEU A 212 11.81 -1.90 28.23
C LEU A 212 12.97 -2.12 29.19
N MET A 213 14.22 -2.26 28.72
CA MET A 213 15.48 -2.34 29.50
C MET A 213 16.14 -0.97 29.74
N VAL A 214 15.73 0.08 29.03
CA VAL A 214 16.15 1.47 29.32
C VAL A 214 15.16 2.19 30.26
N THR A 215 13.86 2.09 30.03
CA THR A 215 12.78 2.83 30.76
C THR A 215 12.49 2.50 32.25
N GLY A 216 13.40 1.84 32.97
CA GLY A 216 13.22 1.32 34.35
C GLY A 216 12.09 0.27 34.56
N LYS A 217 12.07 -0.37 35.73
CA LYS A 217 10.88 -1.10 36.22
C LYS A 217 9.95 -0.09 36.90
N THR A 218 8.70 0.02 36.44
CA THR A 218 7.69 0.78 37.17
C THR A 218 6.89 -0.18 38.04
N ARG A 219 6.62 0.19 39.29
CA ARG A 219 5.67 -0.56 40.13
C ARG A 219 4.34 -0.64 39.39
N SER A 220 3.83 -1.86 39.22
CA SER A 220 2.50 -2.02 38.65
C SER A 220 1.51 -1.29 39.55
N LYS A 221 0.90 -0.22 39.06
CA LYS A 221 -0.31 0.29 39.71
C LYS A 221 -1.35 -0.84 39.63
N PRO A 222 -2.19 -1.05 40.66
CA PRO A 222 -3.31 -1.97 40.54
C PRO A 222 -4.09 -1.54 39.30
N THR A 223 -4.18 -2.46 38.34
CA THR A 223 -5.03 -2.27 37.18
C THR A 223 -6.45 -2.15 37.71
N PHE A 224 -7.16 -1.11 37.27
CA PHE A 224 -8.52 -0.85 37.71
C PHE A 224 -9.36 -2.11 37.56
N ASP A 225 -10.12 -2.40 38.61
CA ASP A 225 -10.90 -3.61 38.88
C ASP A 225 -11.52 -4.28 37.64
N SER A 226 -11.38 -5.61 37.58
CA SER A 226 -11.81 -6.47 36.47
C SER A 226 -13.34 -6.61 36.36
N GLY A 227 -14.10 -5.87 37.17
CA GLY A 227 -15.56 -5.91 37.24
C GLY A 227 -16.34 -5.07 36.22
N ARG A 228 -15.70 -4.34 35.30
CA ARG A 228 -16.40 -3.36 34.43
C ARG A 228 -16.78 -3.82 33.02
N PHE A 229 -16.14 -4.85 32.46
CA PHE A 229 -16.52 -5.36 31.14
C PHE A 229 -17.32 -6.66 31.28
N LEU A 230 -18.63 -6.51 31.51
CA LEU A 230 -19.58 -7.64 31.56
C LEU A 230 -19.83 -8.27 30.18
N LEU A 231 -19.37 -7.62 29.11
CA LEU A 231 -19.67 -8.00 27.73
C LEU A 231 -19.10 -9.38 27.33
N PRO A 232 -17.84 -9.74 27.64
CA PRO A 232 -17.35 -11.10 27.38
C PRO A 232 -18.12 -12.17 28.15
N ALA A 233 -18.48 -11.91 29.42
CA ALA A 233 -19.26 -12.84 30.23
C ALA A 233 -20.69 -13.00 29.70
N TYR A 234 -21.31 -11.91 29.23
CA TYR A 234 -22.62 -11.93 28.59
C TYR A 234 -22.59 -12.71 27.28
N LEU A 235 -21.61 -12.45 26.41
CA LEU A 235 -21.43 -13.18 25.14
C LEU A 235 -21.14 -14.66 25.36
N ALA A 236 -20.36 -15.01 26.38
CA ALA A 236 -20.12 -16.39 26.76
C ALA A 236 -21.44 -17.10 27.15
N ARG A 237 -22.24 -16.49 28.04
CA ARG A 237 -23.56 -17.03 28.42
C ARG A 237 -24.52 -17.15 27.24
N LEU A 238 -24.53 -16.15 26.35
CA LEU A 238 -25.34 -16.19 25.14
C LEU A 238 -24.93 -17.35 24.24
N THR A 239 -23.62 -17.57 24.08
CA THR A 239 -23.06 -18.66 23.27
C THR A 239 -23.36 -20.02 23.89
N GLU A 240 -23.25 -20.16 25.22
CA GLU A 240 -23.59 -21.40 25.94
C GLU A 240 -25.09 -21.74 25.85
N THR A 241 -25.96 -20.74 25.99
CA THR A 241 -27.42 -20.95 26.03
C THR A 241 -28.06 -21.05 24.65
N HIS A 242 -27.51 -20.38 23.64
CA HIS A 242 -28.10 -20.24 22.31
C HIS A 242 -27.17 -20.68 21.16
N GLY A 243 -26.11 -21.44 21.46
CA GLY A 243 -25.06 -21.83 20.50
C GLY A 243 -25.57 -22.42 19.18
N ASN A 244 -26.55 -23.34 19.23
CA ASN A 244 -27.12 -23.94 18.01
C ASN A 244 -27.81 -22.89 17.11
N LYS A 245 -28.51 -21.91 17.70
CA LYS A 245 -29.17 -20.83 16.93
C LYS A 245 -28.13 -19.90 16.31
N ILE A 246 -27.04 -19.62 17.03
CA ILE A 246 -25.92 -18.83 16.51
C ILE A 246 -25.26 -19.55 15.33
N LEU A 247 -25.07 -20.86 15.42
CA LEU A 247 -24.48 -21.66 14.34
C LEU A 247 -25.38 -21.69 13.10
N VAL A 248 -26.69 -21.90 13.28
CA VAL A 248 -27.67 -21.82 12.18
C VAL A 248 -27.64 -20.43 11.52
N LEU A 249 -27.66 -19.36 12.32
CA LEU A 249 -27.57 -18.00 11.81
C LEU A 249 -26.26 -17.76 11.04
N ALA A 250 -25.13 -18.24 11.56
CA ALA A 250 -23.84 -18.13 10.89
C ALA A 250 -23.85 -18.84 9.54
N VAL A 251 -24.40 -20.05 9.46
CA VAL A 251 -24.55 -20.80 8.19
C VAL A 251 -25.44 -20.04 7.20
N ILE A 252 -26.58 -19.52 7.65
CA ILE A 252 -27.48 -18.72 6.80
C ILE A 252 -26.75 -17.48 6.26
N LEU A 253 -26.03 -16.75 7.13
CA LEU A 253 -25.26 -15.58 6.73
C LEU A 253 -24.16 -15.97 5.73
N THR A 254 -23.45 -17.07 5.93
CA THR A 254 -22.45 -17.58 4.98
C THR A 254 -23.08 -17.89 3.62
N VAL A 255 -24.23 -18.57 3.58
CA VAL A 255 -24.93 -18.88 2.33
C VAL A 255 -25.35 -17.60 1.61
N VAL A 256 -25.90 -16.63 2.34
CA VAL A 256 -26.29 -15.32 1.78
C VAL A 256 -25.07 -14.55 1.26
N SER A 257 -23.96 -14.54 1.99
CA SER A 257 -22.71 -13.90 1.56
C SER A 257 -22.14 -14.56 0.30
N VAL A 258 -22.16 -15.89 0.21
CA VAL A 258 -21.70 -16.62 -0.99
C VAL A 258 -22.61 -16.32 -2.19
N ALA A 259 -23.93 -16.35 -2.00
CA ALA A 259 -24.88 -15.97 -3.05
C ALA A 259 -24.69 -14.52 -3.50
N GLY A 260 -24.41 -13.59 -2.57
CA GLY A 260 -24.06 -12.21 -2.90
C GLY A 260 -22.75 -12.11 -3.70
N ALA A 261 -21.72 -12.86 -3.30
CA ALA A 261 -20.42 -12.87 -3.98
C ALA A 261 -20.54 -13.34 -5.44
N THR A 262 -21.40 -14.31 -5.75
CA THR A 262 -21.63 -14.77 -7.14
C THR A 262 -22.25 -13.71 -8.05
N ARG A 263 -22.78 -12.61 -7.50
CA ARG A 263 -23.36 -11.50 -8.26
C ARG A 263 -22.39 -10.33 -8.46
N LEU A 264 -21.16 -10.43 -7.94
CA LEU A 264 -20.14 -9.41 -8.14
C LEU A 264 -19.76 -9.34 -9.63
N ARG A 265 -19.76 -8.13 -10.18
CA ARG A 265 -19.25 -7.85 -11.52
C ARG A 265 -17.84 -7.29 -11.39
N VAL A 266 -16.93 -7.80 -12.20
CA VAL A 266 -15.57 -7.27 -12.28
C VAL A 266 -15.61 -5.99 -13.12
N GLU A 267 -15.27 -4.87 -12.51
CA GLU A 267 -15.19 -3.56 -13.16
C GLU A 267 -13.72 -3.19 -13.34
N ASN A 268 -13.29 -2.94 -14.58
CA ASN A 268 -11.90 -2.59 -14.92
C ASN A 268 -11.77 -1.14 -15.40
N SER A 269 -12.82 -0.33 -15.29
CA SER A 269 -12.77 1.06 -15.72
C SER A 269 -11.90 1.91 -14.79
N PHE A 270 -10.77 2.40 -15.34
CA PHE A 270 -9.80 3.23 -14.64
C PHE A 270 -10.41 4.51 -14.05
N ILE A 271 -11.41 5.08 -14.72
CA ILE A 271 -12.09 6.30 -14.26
C ILE A 271 -12.73 6.11 -12.88
N ASN A 272 -13.23 4.91 -12.58
CA ASN A 272 -13.94 4.60 -11.34
C ASN A 272 -13.01 4.47 -10.12
N TYR A 273 -11.68 4.51 -10.31
CA TYR A 273 -10.73 4.59 -9.21
C TYR A 273 -10.67 5.99 -8.59
N PHE A 274 -11.15 7.00 -9.30
CA PHE A 274 -11.19 8.38 -8.83
C PHE A 274 -12.59 8.75 -8.37
N SER A 275 -12.68 9.53 -7.30
CA SER A 275 -13.97 10.01 -6.81
C SER A 275 -14.59 11.00 -7.80
N ALA A 276 -15.92 11.05 -7.82
CA ALA A 276 -16.69 11.81 -8.82
C ALA A 276 -16.46 13.34 -8.77
N ASP A 277 -15.92 13.83 -7.67
CA ASP A 277 -15.54 15.23 -7.43
C ASP A 277 -14.16 15.60 -8.02
N THR A 278 -13.35 14.63 -8.45
CA THR A 278 -12.04 14.91 -9.03
C THR A 278 -12.15 15.47 -10.46
N GLU A 279 -11.19 16.33 -10.83
CA GLU A 279 -11.07 16.88 -12.19
C GLU A 279 -10.80 15.75 -13.21
N ILE A 280 -10.05 14.71 -12.81
CA ILE A 280 -9.78 13.51 -13.61
C ILE A 280 -11.08 12.80 -13.98
N TYR A 281 -11.92 12.48 -12.98
CA TYR A 281 -13.18 11.77 -13.22
C TYR A 281 -14.11 12.60 -14.13
N GLN A 282 -14.29 13.89 -13.82
CA GLN A 282 -15.21 14.74 -14.58
C GLN A 282 -14.74 14.93 -16.03
N GLY A 283 -13.43 15.12 -16.24
CA GLY A 283 -12.85 15.29 -17.56
C GLY A 283 -12.95 14.01 -18.41
N LEU A 284 -12.53 12.87 -17.86
CA LEU A 284 -12.59 11.59 -18.58
C LEU A 284 -14.05 11.18 -18.88
N LYS A 285 -14.96 11.39 -17.93
CA LYS A 285 -16.38 11.04 -18.11
C LYS A 285 -17.02 11.85 -19.24
N LEU A 286 -16.68 13.14 -19.34
CA LEU A 286 -17.15 13.99 -20.43
C LEU A 286 -16.64 13.47 -21.78
N ILE A 287 -15.36 13.11 -21.86
CA ILE A 287 -14.78 12.55 -23.10
C ILE A 287 -15.46 11.23 -23.47
N ASP A 288 -15.66 10.35 -22.48
CA ASP A 288 -16.32 9.06 -22.69
C ASP A 288 -17.77 9.20 -23.18
N GLU A 289 -18.56 10.07 -22.54
CA GLU A 289 -19.99 10.19 -22.83
C GLU A 289 -20.30 11.09 -24.04
N LYS A 290 -19.45 12.08 -24.33
CA LYS A 290 -19.75 13.13 -25.33
C LYS A 290 -18.78 13.19 -26.50
N LEU A 291 -17.58 12.64 -26.39
CA LEU A 291 -16.51 12.81 -27.39
C LEU A 291 -15.99 11.47 -27.94
N GLY A 292 -16.75 10.38 -27.78
CA GLY A 292 -16.49 9.12 -28.47
C GLY A 292 -15.59 8.11 -27.73
N GLY A 293 -15.29 8.34 -26.45
CA GLY A 293 -14.51 7.39 -25.64
C GLY A 293 -13.06 7.79 -25.41
N THR A 294 -12.50 7.37 -24.28
CA THR A 294 -11.10 7.56 -23.88
C THR A 294 -10.22 6.34 -24.17
N THR A 295 -10.83 5.19 -24.48
CA THR A 295 -10.13 3.91 -24.74
C THR A 295 -10.29 3.50 -26.20
N PRO A 296 -9.29 3.72 -27.07
CA PRO A 296 -9.36 3.31 -28.46
C PRO A 296 -9.21 1.79 -28.61
N LEU A 297 -9.81 1.21 -29.66
CA LEU A 297 -9.52 -0.15 -30.08
C LEU A 297 -8.29 -0.12 -30.99
N GLU A 298 -7.16 -0.65 -30.51
CA GLU A 298 -5.93 -0.76 -31.28
C GLU A 298 -5.85 -2.13 -31.95
N ILE A 299 -5.71 -2.14 -33.28
CA ILE A 299 -5.51 -3.37 -34.07
C ILE A 299 -4.04 -3.39 -34.49
N LEU A 300 -3.25 -4.24 -33.82
CA LEU A 300 -1.83 -4.40 -34.14
C LEU A 300 -1.65 -5.52 -35.18
N ILE A 301 -1.31 -5.16 -36.40
CA ILE A 301 -1.00 -6.13 -37.47
C ILE A 301 0.51 -6.35 -37.46
N LYS A 302 0.94 -7.51 -36.98
CA LYS A 302 2.35 -7.92 -37.05
C LYS A 302 2.55 -8.81 -38.27
N PHE A 303 3.21 -8.27 -39.28
CA PHE A 303 3.68 -9.07 -40.41
C PHE A 303 4.86 -9.92 -39.94
N GLN A 304 4.93 -11.17 -40.42
CA GLN A 304 6.17 -11.94 -40.30
C GLN A 304 7.20 -11.23 -41.18
N ASP A 305 8.36 -10.90 -40.61
CA ASP A 305 9.55 -10.69 -41.42
C ASP A 305 9.90 -12.06 -42.01
N ASP A 306 9.24 -12.43 -43.11
CA ASP A 306 9.90 -13.30 -44.06
C ASP A 306 11.09 -12.47 -44.55
N SER A 307 12.28 -12.95 -44.24
CA SER A 307 13.56 -12.46 -44.70
C SER A 307 13.74 -12.65 -46.22
N ASP A 308 12.69 -12.39 -47.00
CA ASP A 308 12.60 -12.42 -48.46
C ASP A 308 11.88 -11.16 -48.99
N VAL A 309 11.71 -10.09 -48.17
CA VAL A 309 11.37 -8.74 -48.68
C VAL A 309 12.62 -8.05 -49.27
N SER A 310 13.48 -8.81 -49.94
CA SER A 310 14.45 -8.33 -50.93
C SER A 310 13.85 -8.27 -52.34
N ASP A 311 12.68 -8.85 -52.58
CA ASP A 311 12.08 -8.92 -53.92
C ASP A 311 11.28 -7.67 -54.34
N GLY A 312 11.21 -6.64 -53.48
CA GLY A 312 10.45 -5.41 -53.75
C GLY A 312 11.26 -4.12 -53.84
N PHE A 313 12.54 -4.14 -53.47
CA PHE A 313 13.43 -2.99 -53.56
C PHE A 313 14.69 -3.43 -54.28
N LEU A 314 14.95 -2.82 -55.44
CA LEU A 314 16.14 -3.06 -56.27
C LEU A 314 17.40 -2.94 -55.41
N ASN A 315 18.23 -3.99 -55.40
CA ASN A 315 19.55 -3.90 -54.78
C ASN A 315 20.51 -3.13 -55.71
N PRO A 316 21.60 -2.54 -55.17
CA PRO A 316 22.56 -1.80 -55.97
C PRO A 316 23.19 -2.60 -57.12
N GLU A 317 23.31 -3.93 -56.95
CA GLU A 317 23.82 -4.86 -57.98
C GLU A 317 22.81 -5.10 -59.11
N ASP A 318 21.50 -4.95 -58.85
CA ASP A 318 20.44 -5.07 -59.86
C ASP A 318 20.39 -3.85 -60.80
N LEU A 319 21.00 -2.74 -60.38
CA LEU A 319 21.06 -1.47 -61.11
C LEU A 319 22.34 -1.32 -61.96
N GLU A 320 23.33 -2.21 -61.82
CA GLU A 320 24.64 -2.11 -62.51
C GLU A 320 24.58 -2.33 -64.03
N GLY A 321 23.41 -2.74 -64.57
CA GLY A 321 23.19 -2.95 -66.01
C GLY A 321 22.15 -2.02 -66.65
N LEU A 322 21.49 -1.16 -65.89
CA LEU A 322 20.41 -0.30 -66.37
C LEU A 322 20.91 1.09 -66.75
N THR A 323 20.34 1.66 -67.80
CA THR A 323 20.60 3.06 -68.18
C THR A 323 19.92 4.02 -67.21
N GLU A 324 20.44 5.25 -67.04
CA GLU A 324 19.88 6.23 -66.08
C GLU A 324 18.37 6.52 -66.29
N GLU A 325 17.85 6.37 -67.52
CA GLU A 325 16.42 6.51 -67.82
C GLU A 325 15.57 5.32 -67.32
N GLU A 326 16.13 4.11 -67.30
CA GLU A 326 15.45 2.91 -66.80
C GLU A 326 15.38 2.90 -65.27
N VAL A 327 16.43 3.39 -64.61
CA VAL A 327 16.47 3.54 -63.15
C VAL A 327 15.45 4.56 -62.64
N GLN A 328 15.14 5.61 -63.43
CA GLN A 328 14.13 6.61 -63.06
C GLN A 328 12.68 6.14 -63.20
N MET A 329 12.41 5.06 -63.94
CA MET A 329 11.05 4.53 -64.10
C MET A 329 10.65 3.50 -63.02
N GLU A 330 11.61 2.87 -62.35
CA GLU A 330 11.35 1.85 -61.32
C GLU A 330 11.39 2.37 -59.86
N LEU A 331 11.80 3.63 -59.64
CA LEU A 331 11.74 4.34 -58.34
C LEU A 331 10.43 5.11 -58.14
#